data_AF-A0A7Y3GSR1-F1
#
_entry.id   AF-A0A7Y3GSR1-F1
#
_cell.length_a   1.000
_cell.length_b   1.000
_cell.length_c   1.000
_cell.angle_alpha   90.00
_cell.angle_beta   90.00
_cell.angle_gamma   90.00
#
_symmetry.space_group_name_H-M   'P 1'
#
loop_
_entity.id
_entity.type
_entity.pdbx_description
1 polymer ?
#
loop_
_entity_poly.entity_id
_entity_poly.type
_entity_poly.pdbx_seq_one_letter_code
_entity_poly.pdbx_strand_id
1 'polypeptide(L)'
;ETPVSLFSDDALVAKSTAVVEGEGQVIFTLPANQKINGKISIEDNSLQYDNSLYFNLRTNPKIKVLAINDADDTYLKSIYTTDEFEYNAVSLNTLRYNTISDYNLVINNMLESVPTSLTTALETFKTNGGSVLIITSENSELTSYNQLLTSLKLPNLIAKNNTNKQITTINYDHPIFENTFNKRVRNFQYPYAKSSYVLASTTNAILEFEDGTAFVTGANGNYLISGAINSVNSNFIDSPLIVPLLYNIGKQSLKVSNLYYTIDNENTIDIDVVLTQDEILTLNLNSNSIIPMQKSTPTKVQLMTDEHPKLAGIYDVNRKDSTLLYLSFNYNRTESNLSYLNLEEGSNINIDNSLANAINAIKTSTKVNALWKWFVIFALVFLLIEMLILKYFK
;
A
#
# COMPACT_ATOMS: atom_id res chain seq x y z
N GLU A 1 -28.26 -8.48 -9.21
CA GLU A 1 -27.42 -8.72 -8.03
C GLU A 1 -26.36 -9.76 -8.38
N THR A 2 -25.10 -9.44 -8.15
CA THR A 2 -23.95 -10.33 -8.39
C THR A 2 -23.55 -10.96 -7.06
N PRO A 3 -23.53 -12.30 -6.95
CA PRO A 3 -23.07 -12.96 -5.72
C PRO A 3 -21.56 -12.79 -5.56
N VAL A 4 -21.14 -12.47 -4.34
CA VAL A 4 -19.73 -12.33 -3.95
C VAL A 4 -19.47 -13.33 -2.83
N SER A 5 -18.56 -14.25 -3.07
CA SER A 5 -18.18 -15.33 -2.14
C SER A 5 -16.78 -15.10 -1.62
N LEU A 6 -16.60 -15.25 -0.32
CA LEU A 6 -15.31 -15.18 0.35
C LEU A 6 -14.90 -16.57 0.84
N PHE A 7 -13.73 -17.01 0.41
CA PHE A 7 -13.12 -18.27 0.81
C PHE A 7 -11.87 -18.04 1.65
N SER A 8 -11.56 -18.97 2.55
CA SER A 8 -10.27 -19.12 3.24
C SER A 8 -9.84 -20.57 3.09
N ASP A 9 -8.63 -20.80 2.55
CA ASP A 9 -8.09 -22.16 2.34
C ASP A 9 -9.10 -23.08 1.62
N ASP A 10 -9.72 -22.54 0.57
CA ASP A 10 -10.80 -23.13 -0.25
C ASP A 10 -12.13 -23.44 0.47
N ALA A 11 -12.25 -23.18 1.78
CA ALA A 11 -13.52 -23.24 2.49
C ALA A 11 -14.31 -21.94 2.33
N LEU A 12 -15.61 -22.03 2.01
CA LEU A 12 -16.49 -20.85 1.96
C LEU A 12 -16.71 -20.31 3.39
N VAL A 13 -16.25 -19.08 3.62
CA VAL A 13 -16.35 -18.40 4.93
C VAL A 13 -17.56 -17.48 4.99
N ALA A 14 -17.81 -16.74 3.91
CA ALA A 14 -18.94 -15.81 3.83
C ALA A 14 -19.43 -15.67 2.40
N LYS A 15 -20.69 -15.27 2.24
CA LYS A 15 -21.30 -14.95 0.94
C LYS A 15 -22.23 -13.76 1.11
N SER A 16 -22.21 -12.86 0.14
CA SER A 16 -23.09 -11.69 0.05
C SER A 16 -23.48 -11.46 -1.40
N THR A 17 -24.35 -10.48 -1.66
CA THR A 17 -24.64 -9.99 -3.01
C THR A 17 -24.31 -8.50 -3.11
N ALA A 18 -23.94 -8.05 -4.31
CA ALA A 18 -23.85 -6.64 -4.65
C ALA A 18 -24.83 -6.30 -5.76
N VAL A 19 -25.46 -5.14 -5.68
CA VAL A 19 -26.09 -4.51 -6.84
C VAL A 19 -24.98 -3.73 -7.54
N VAL A 20 -24.72 -4.04 -8.81
CA VAL A 20 -23.65 -3.41 -9.60
C VAL A 20 -24.30 -2.56 -10.69
N GLU A 21 -24.32 -1.25 -10.49
CA GLU A 21 -24.73 -0.24 -11.49
C GLU A 21 -23.51 0.66 -11.77
N GLY A 22 -22.53 0.10 -12.48
CA GLY A 22 -21.19 0.68 -12.61
C GLY A 22 -20.26 0.15 -11.51
N GLU A 23 -20.47 0.59 -10.27
CA GLU A 23 -19.73 0.13 -9.10
C GLU A 23 -20.66 -0.53 -8.07
N GLY A 24 -20.16 -1.54 -7.38
CA GLY A 24 -20.88 -2.23 -6.30
C GLY A 24 -19.94 -2.54 -5.14
N GLN A 25 -20.44 -2.49 -3.91
CA GLN A 25 -19.65 -2.71 -2.70
C GLN A 25 -20.21 -3.86 -1.86
N VAL A 26 -19.32 -4.71 -1.37
CA VAL A 26 -19.61 -5.73 -0.36
C VAL A 26 -18.62 -5.55 0.79
N ILE A 27 -19.10 -5.67 2.02
CA ILE A 27 -18.27 -5.62 3.23
C ILE A 27 -18.35 -6.96 3.94
N PHE A 28 -17.20 -7.60 4.12
CA PHE A 28 -17.06 -8.79 4.97
C PHE A 28 -16.41 -8.41 6.29
N THR A 29 -16.95 -8.92 7.41
CA THR A 29 -16.33 -8.77 8.74
C THR A 29 -15.66 -10.08 9.11
N LEU A 30 -14.36 -10.01 9.43
CA LEU A 30 -13.53 -11.17 9.76
C LEU A 30 -13.02 -11.07 11.20
N PRO A 31 -12.77 -12.21 11.88
CA PRO A 31 -12.12 -12.20 13.18
C PRO A 31 -10.73 -11.52 13.12
N ALA A 32 -10.42 -10.70 14.12
CA ALA A 32 -9.11 -10.08 14.23
C ALA A 32 -8.00 -11.14 14.44
N ASN A 33 -6.80 -10.85 13.97
CA ASN A 33 -5.59 -11.68 14.14
C ASN A 33 -5.69 -13.13 13.61
N GLN A 34 -6.60 -13.39 12.67
CA GLN A 34 -6.66 -14.68 11.99
C GLN A 34 -5.80 -14.66 10.72
N LYS A 35 -4.98 -15.70 10.52
CA LYS A 35 -4.34 -15.94 9.22
C LYS A 35 -5.39 -16.41 8.23
N ILE A 36 -5.47 -15.77 7.07
CA ILE A 36 -6.42 -16.13 6.00
C ILE A 36 -5.66 -16.18 4.69
N ASN A 37 -5.70 -17.32 4.02
CA ASN A 37 -5.34 -17.45 2.60
C ASN A 37 -6.63 -17.33 1.80
N GLY A 38 -6.94 -16.10 1.45
CA GLY A 38 -8.26 -15.69 1.01
C GLY A 38 -8.43 -15.70 -0.51
N LYS A 39 -9.63 -16.03 -0.95
CA LYS A 39 -10.09 -15.84 -2.32
C LYS A 39 -11.47 -15.20 -2.30
N ILE A 40 -11.61 -14.04 -2.92
CA ILE A 40 -12.91 -13.45 -3.26
C ILE A 40 -13.27 -13.93 -4.65
N SER A 41 -14.48 -14.43 -4.83
CA SER A 41 -15.00 -14.85 -6.13
C SER A 41 -16.34 -14.17 -6.42
N ILE A 42 -16.50 -13.70 -7.64
CA ILE A 42 -17.80 -13.32 -8.19
C ILE A 42 -18.26 -14.36 -9.22
N GLU A 43 -19.54 -14.32 -9.59
CA GLU A 43 -20.08 -15.08 -10.71
C GLU A 43 -20.43 -14.11 -11.84
N ASP A 44 -19.56 -14.01 -12.84
CA ASP A 44 -19.84 -13.37 -14.13
C ASP A 44 -19.57 -14.37 -15.27
N ASN A 45 -20.43 -14.36 -16.28
CA ASN A 45 -20.34 -15.19 -17.48
C ASN A 45 -19.42 -14.58 -18.56
N SER A 46 -18.99 -13.33 -18.42
CA SER A 46 -18.14 -12.65 -19.40
C SER A 46 -16.68 -13.13 -19.34
N LEU A 47 -15.83 -12.49 -18.55
CA LEU A 47 -14.39 -12.75 -18.45
C LEU A 47 -14.07 -13.61 -17.23
N GLN A 48 -14.37 -14.91 -17.28
CA GLN A 48 -14.23 -15.79 -16.10
C GLN A 48 -12.85 -15.78 -15.42
N TYR A 49 -11.77 -15.42 -16.12
CA TYR A 49 -10.43 -15.33 -15.55
C TYR A 49 -10.26 -14.17 -14.56
N ASP A 50 -11.13 -13.16 -14.57
CA ASP A 50 -11.09 -12.02 -13.65
C ASP A 50 -12.05 -12.18 -12.45
N ASN A 51 -12.84 -13.24 -12.41
CA ASN A 51 -13.81 -13.49 -11.35
C ASN A 51 -13.20 -13.78 -9.98
N SER A 52 -11.88 -14.05 -9.89
CA SER A 52 -11.19 -14.40 -8.65
C SER A 52 -10.17 -13.35 -8.25
N LEU A 53 -10.16 -12.97 -6.97
CA LEU A 53 -9.15 -12.11 -6.34
C LEU A 53 -8.57 -12.84 -5.13
N TYR A 54 -7.27 -13.10 -5.14
CA TYR A 54 -6.55 -13.74 -4.05
C TYR A 54 -5.98 -12.70 -3.07
N PHE A 55 -5.95 -12.99 -1.79
CA PHE A 55 -5.33 -12.12 -0.78
C PHE A 55 -4.81 -12.94 0.40
N ASN A 56 -3.86 -12.42 1.16
CA ASN A 56 -3.45 -13.00 2.43
C ASN A 56 -3.66 -12.01 3.56
N LEU A 57 -4.27 -12.47 4.65
CA LEU A 57 -4.19 -11.81 5.95
C LEU A 57 -3.16 -12.57 6.78
N ARG A 58 -2.14 -11.85 7.23
CA ARG A 58 -1.13 -12.40 8.14
C ARG A 58 -1.47 -11.95 9.55
N THR A 59 -1.10 -12.76 10.54
CA THR A 59 -0.94 -12.26 11.91
C THR A 59 0.17 -11.22 11.88
N ASN A 60 -0.16 -9.96 12.13
CA ASN A 60 0.86 -8.94 12.28
C ASN A 60 1.78 -9.35 13.44
N PRO A 61 3.11 -9.29 13.27
CA PRO A 61 4.00 -9.43 14.42
C PRO A 61 3.65 -8.36 15.45
N LYS A 62 3.95 -8.64 16.73
CA LYS A 62 3.81 -7.62 17.76
C LYS A 62 4.65 -6.41 17.38
N ILE A 63 4.08 -5.23 17.58
CA ILE A 63 4.73 -3.97 17.28
C ILE A 63 5.74 -3.69 18.39
N LYS A 64 7.02 -3.67 18.03
CA LYS A 64 8.11 -3.44 18.97
C LYS A 64 8.27 -1.95 19.22
N VAL A 65 8.11 -1.54 20.47
CA VAL A 65 8.21 -0.13 20.91
C VAL A 65 9.36 0.00 21.90
N LEU A 66 10.31 0.89 21.60
CA LEU A 66 11.39 1.27 22.50
C LEU A 66 11.11 2.65 23.07
N ALA A 67 11.03 2.79 24.38
CA ALA A 67 11.06 4.09 25.05
C ALA A 67 12.45 4.36 25.64
N ILE A 68 13.02 5.53 25.32
CA ILE A 68 14.24 6.05 25.90
C ILE A 68 13.81 7.11 26.90
N ASN A 69 13.84 6.76 28.19
CA ASN A 69 13.20 7.53 29.25
C ASN A 69 14.20 8.37 30.06
N ASP A 70 13.79 9.59 30.40
CA ASP A 70 14.27 10.37 31.55
C ASP A 70 13.17 10.54 32.63
N ALA A 71 11.96 10.03 32.37
CA ALA A 71 10.77 10.26 33.17
C ALA A 71 9.92 8.98 33.33
N ASP A 72 8.86 9.07 34.14
CA ASP A 72 7.88 7.98 34.31
C ASP A 72 7.25 7.59 32.96
N ASP A 73 7.12 6.29 32.74
CA ASP A 73 6.61 5.68 31.51
C ASP A 73 5.37 4.82 31.74
N THR A 74 4.77 4.90 32.93
CA THR A 74 3.59 4.11 33.31
C THR A 74 2.45 4.25 32.31
N TYR A 75 2.26 5.46 31.76
CA TYR A 75 1.26 5.72 30.72
C TYR A 75 1.59 5.01 29.39
N LEU A 76 2.86 4.97 28.97
CA LEU A 76 3.30 4.26 27.76
C LEU A 76 3.05 2.75 27.92
N LYS A 77 3.44 2.20 29.06
CA LYS A 77 3.23 0.78 29.38
C LYS A 77 1.76 0.38 29.41
N SER A 78 0.89 1.29 29.83
CA SER A 78 -0.56 1.06 29.87
C SER A 78 -1.21 1.10 28.48
N ILE A 79 -0.64 1.87 27.54
CA ILE A 79 -1.17 2.01 26.17
C ILE A 79 -0.63 0.92 25.25
N TYR A 80 0.66 0.56 25.38
CA TYR A 80 1.30 -0.47 24.56
C TYR A 80 1.20 -1.84 25.22
N THR A 81 -0.01 -2.40 25.19
CA THR A 81 -0.36 -3.67 25.83
C THR A 81 0.18 -4.89 25.09
N THR A 82 0.41 -5.98 25.83
CA THR A 82 1.13 -7.17 25.34
C THR A 82 0.39 -8.01 24.29
N ASP A 83 -0.89 -7.75 24.06
CA ASP A 83 -1.70 -8.38 23.02
C ASP A 83 -1.26 -7.91 21.62
N GLU A 84 -0.89 -6.65 21.45
CA GLU A 84 -0.48 -6.08 20.15
C GLU A 84 0.96 -5.56 20.12
N PHE A 85 1.53 -5.21 21.26
CA PHE A 85 2.84 -4.57 21.36
C PHE A 85 3.85 -5.39 22.15
N GLU A 86 5.13 -5.16 21.85
CA GLU A 86 6.27 -5.53 22.67
C GLU A 86 6.96 -4.24 23.12
N TYR A 87 6.61 -3.79 24.33
CA TYR A 87 7.12 -2.55 24.90
C TYR A 87 8.38 -2.79 25.73
N ASN A 88 9.46 -2.11 25.39
CA ASN A 88 10.70 -2.07 26.15
C ASN A 88 11.07 -0.63 26.49
N ALA A 89 11.56 -0.42 27.71
CA ALA A 89 11.97 0.89 28.21
C ALA A 89 13.39 0.83 28.75
N VAL A 90 14.20 1.82 28.40
CA VAL A 90 15.59 1.96 28.86
C VAL A 90 15.89 3.42 29.18
N SER A 91 16.86 3.66 30.07
CA SER A 91 17.41 5.02 30.25
C SER A 91 18.45 5.30 29.17
N LEU A 92 18.68 6.60 28.88
CA LEU A 92 19.69 7.00 27.89
C LEU A 92 21.08 6.41 28.16
N ASN A 93 21.47 6.31 29.44
CA ASN A 93 22.78 5.78 29.86
C ASN A 93 22.94 4.27 29.63
N THR A 94 21.84 3.53 29.49
CA THR A 94 21.84 2.07 29.30
C THR A 94 21.46 1.67 27.87
N LEU A 95 21.13 2.66 27.03
CA LEU A 95 20.72 2.45 25.65
C LEU A 95 21.84 1.82 24.83
N ARG A 96 21.51 0.72 24.16
CA ARG A 96 22.38 0.08 23.18
C ARG A 96 21.96 0.52 21.78
N TYR A 97 22.69 1.46 21.18
CA TYR A 97 22.31 2.05 19.89
C TYR A 97 22.14 1.02 18.76
N ASN A 98 22.88 -0.08 18.80
CA ASN A 98 22.81 -1.13 17.78
C ASN A 98 21.51 -1.95 17.84
N THR A 99 20.74 -1.89 18.93
CA THR A 99 19.44 -2.59 19.03
C THR A 99 18.27 -1.73 18.54
N ILE A 100 18.50 -0.44 18.24
CA ILE A 100 17.42 0.47 17.81
C ILE A 100 16.75 -0.03 16.52
N SER A 101 17.50 -0.66 15.62
CA SER A 101 16.98 -1.24 14.37
C SER A 101 16.00 -2.38 14.56
N ASP A 102 15.91 -2.95 15.77
CA ASP A 102 15.06 -4.11 16.05
C ASP A 102 13.61 -3.70 16.37
N TYR A 103 13.34 -2.40 16.47
CA TYR A 103 12.05 -1.82 16.87
C TYR A 103 11.28 -1.23 15.68
N ASN A 104 9.98 -1.03 15.85
CA ASN A 104 9.14 -0.32 14.88
C ASN A 104 8.96 1.16 15.26
N LEU A 105 8.81 1.42 16.56
CA LEU A 105 8.67 2.76 17.13
C LEU A 105 9.74 3.01 18.19
N VAL A 106 10.39 4.17 18.11
CA VAL A 106 11.26 4.68 19.19
C VAL A 106 10.66 5.96 19.76
N ILE A 107 10.52 6.02 21.07
CA ILE A 107 9.97 7.15 21.82
C ILE A 107 11.12 7.79 22.60
N ASN A 108 11.48 9.02 22.22
CA ASN A 108 12.29 9.88 23.05
C ASN A 108 11.37 10.53 24.08
N ASN A 109 11.36 9.98 25.30
CA ASN A 109 10.42 10.35 26.34
C ASN A 109 11.06 11.34 27.34
N MET A 110 10.83 12.63 27.09
CA MET A 110 11.14 13.72 28.02
C MET A 110 12.62 13.77 28.45
N LEU A 111 13.57 13.53 27.52
CA LEU A 111 14.99 13.77 27.78
C LEU A 111 15.29 15.27 27.97
N GLU A 112 16.22 15.63 28.86
CA GLU A 112 16.67 17.04 28.96
C GLU A 112 17.56 17.44 27.77
N SER A 113 18.35 16.50 27.24
CA SER A 113 19.21 16.72 26.07
C SER A 113 19.31 15.48 25.21
N VAL A 114 19.54 15.67 23.91
CA VAL A 114 19.68 14.59 22.93
C VAL A 114 21.13 14.52 22.43
N PRO A 115 21.93 13.51 22.82
CA PRO A 115 23.30 13.38 22.32
C PRO A 115 23.34 13.20 20.81
N THR A 116 24.39 13.72 20.16
CA THR A 116 24.58 13.58 18.70
C THR A 116 24.57 12.12 18.24
N SER A 117 25.09 11.20 19.06
CA SER A 117 25.04 9.75 18.79
C SER A 117 23.61 9.22 18.68
N LEU A 118 22.69 9.70 19.52
CA LEU A 118 21.27 9.35 19.45
C LEU A 118 20.62 9.97 18.21
N THR A 119 20.94 11.21 17.89
CA THR A 119 20.45 11.86 16.66
C THR A 119 20.82 11.05 15.41
N THR A 120 22.08 10.68 15.25
CA THR A 120 22.53 9.86 14.10
C THR A 120 21.87 8.49 14.05
N ALA A 121 21.69 7.84 15.21
CA ALA A 121 21.04 6.53 15.29
C ALA A 121 19.55 6.61 14.90
N LEU A 122 18.82 7.63 15.39
CA LEU A 122 17.40 7.85 15.07
C LEU A 122 17.20 8.26 13.60
N GLU A 123 18.12 9.03 13.02
CA GLU A 123 18.09 9.38 11.59
C GLU A 123 18.27 8.14 10.70
N THR A 124 19.22 7.27 11.05
CA THR A 124 19.43 5.99 10.36
C THR A 124 18.22 5.08 10.52
N PHE A 125 17.71 4.96 11.74
CA PHE A 125 16.50 4.20 12.05
C PHE A 125 15.30 4.68 11.23
N LYS A 126 15.12 6.00 11.12
CA LYS A 126 14.05 6.59 10.33
C LYS A 126 14.21 6.30 8.83
N THR A 127 15.42 6.47 8.30
CA THR A 127 15.73 6.15 6.89
C THR A 127 15.41 4.69 6.54
N ASN A 128 15.58 3.79 7.49
CA ASN A 128 15.26 2.36 7.34
C ASN A 128 13.77 2.02 7.53
N GLY A 129 12.90 3.01 7.69
CA GLY A 129 11.45 2.83 7.79
C GLY A 129 10.88 2.82 9.20
N GLY A 130 11.70 3.05 10.23
CA GLY A 130 11.23 3.19 11.61
C GLY A 130 10.40 4.47 11.85
N SER A 131 9.67 4.50 12.96
CA SER A 131 8.91 5.66 13.42
C SER A 131 9.48 6.23 14.71
N VAL A 132 9.51 7.56 14.84
CA VAL A 132 10.05 8.27 16.00
C VAL A 132 8.99 9.19 16.59
N LEU A 133 8.75 9.05 17.89
CA LEU A 133 7.97 10.00 18.68
C LEU A 133 8.91 10.76 19.63
N ILE A 134 8.83 12.07 19.62
CA ILE A 134 9.58 12.94 20.53
C ILE A 134 8.59 13.62 21.47
N ILE A 135 8.85 13.51 22.77
CA ILE A 135 8.13 14.23 23.82
C ILE A 135 9.18 15.15 24.47
N THR A 136 8.98 16.46 24.38
CA THR A 136 9.91 17.40 25.03
C THR A 136 9.83 17.29 26.54
N SER A 137 10.95 17.49 27.23
CA SER A 137 10.98 17.73 28.67
C SER A 137 10.74 19.20 28.99
N GLU A 138 10.45 19.52 30.25
CA GLU A 138 10.35 20.91 30.71
C GLU A 138 11.67 21.68 30.56
N ASN A 139 12.81 20.97 30.53
CA ASN A 139 14.16 21.54 30.48
C ASN A 139 14.89 21.17 29.18
N SER A 140 14.15 20.89 28.09
CA SER A 140 14.73 20.51 26.80
C SER A 140 15.76 21.54 26.33
N GLU A 141 16.98 21.08 26.12
CA GLU A 141 18.09 21.89 25.63
C GLU A 141 17.90 22.14 24.12
N LEU A 142 17.67 23.41 23.76
CA LEU A 142 17.20 23.80 22.42
C LEU A 142 18.16 23.36 21.30
N THR A 143 19.48 23.38 21.53
CA THR A 143 20.47 23.08 20.49
C THR A 143 20.39 21.60 20.10
N SER A 144 20.46 20.69 21.07
CA SER A 144 20.40 19.24 20.82
C SER A 144 19.05 18.80 20.27
N TYR A 145 17.94 19.36 20.75
CA TYR A 145 16.62 19.08 20.19
C TYR A 145 16.51 19.56 18.75
N ASN A 146 16.95 20.78 18.42
CA ASN A 146 16.87 21.29 17.06
C ASN A 146 17.77 20.53 16.08
N GLN A 147 18.89 19.97 16.53
CA GLN A 147 19.69 19.03 15.72
C GLN A 147 18.87 17.78 15.36
N LEU A 148 18.23 17.14 16.34
CA LEU A 148 17.37 15.97 16.11
C LEU A 148 16.17 16.29 15.20
N LEU A 149 15.45 17.37 15.51
CA LEU A 149 14.24 17.76 14.79
C LEU A 149 14.54 18.08 13.33
N THR A 150 15.67 18.75 13.04
CA THR A 150 16.11 19.01 11.68
C THR A 150 16.40 17.70 10.93
N SER A 151 17.14 16.74 11.52
CA SER A 151 17.39 15.42 10.91
C SER A 151 16.10 14.65 10.61
N LEU A 152 15.07 14.82 11.43
CA LEU A 152 13.76 14.15 11.26
C LEU A 152 12.74 14.97 10.46
N LYS A 153 13.12 16.14 9.92
CA LYS A 153 12.24 17.07 9.18
C LYS A 153 11.01 17.51 10.00
N LEU A 154 11.18 17.67 11.30
CA LEU A 154 10.17 18.20 12.23
C LEU A 154 10.40 19.70 12.48
N PRO A 155 9.37 20.46 12.89
CA PRO A 155 9.52 21.87 13.24
C PRO A 155 10.49 22.08 14.41
N ASN A 156 11.43 23.01 14.25
CA ASN A 156 12.37 23.38 15.31
C ASN A 156 11.67 24.10 16.49
N LEU A 157 12.24 23.95 17.68
CA LEU A 157 11.87 24.66 18.89
C LEU A 157 12.50 26.07 18.86
N ILE A 158 11.68 27.11 19.05
CA ILE A 158 12.13 28.51 19.11
C ILE A 158 12.45 28.90 20.55
N ALA A 159 11.49 28.76 21.45
CA ALA A 159 11.61 29.19 22.85
C ALA A 159 10.60 28.45 23.73
N LYS A 160 10.92 28.31 25.02
CA LYS A 160 9.98 27.83 26.03
C LYS A 160 8.97 28.93 26.35
N ASN A 161 7.69 28.58 26.34
CA ASN A 161 6.57 29.42 26.76
C ASN A 161 6.00 28.85 28.07
N ASN A 162 5.95 29.66 29.12
CA ASN A 162 5.47 29.28 30.46
C ASN A 162 4.01 29.71 30.72
N THR A 163 3.25 29.93 29.66
CA THR A 163 1.82 30.24 29.76
C THR A 163 1.01 28.96 29.75
N ASN A 164 0.09 28.82 30.71
CA ASN A 164 -0.85 27.73 30.73
C ASN A 164 -1.82 27.84 29.54
N LYS A 165 -1.88 26.81 28.71
CA LYS A 165 -2.74 26.76 27.52
C LYS A 165 -3.58 25.49 27.50
N GLN A 166 -4.83 25.61 27.04
CA GLN A 166 -5.70 24.47 26.78
C GLN A 166 -5.46 23.90 25.38
N ILE A 167 -5.50 22.59 25.24
CA ILE A 167 -5.42 21.86 23.97
C ILE A 167 -6.86 21.62 23.50
N THR A 168 -7.32 22.48 22.58
CA THR A 168 -8.75 22.58 22.23
C THR A 168 -9.09 21.99 20.86
N THR A 169 -8.12 21.93 19.97
CA THR A 169 -8.36 21.56 18.57
C THR A 169 -7.79 20.19 18.26
N ILE A 170 -8.60 19.36 17.60
CA ILE A 170 -8.23 18.03 17.11
C ILE A 170 -8.36 18.05 15.60
N ASN A 171 -7.27 17.77 14.89
CA ASN A 171 -7.31 17.61 13.44
C ASN A 171 -7.79 16.19 13.08
N TYR A 172 -9.11 16.01 13.01
CA TYR A 172 -9.73 14.71 12.67
C TYR A 172 -9.39 14.19 11.28
N ASP A 173 -8.97 15.08 10.36
CA ASP A 173 -8.62 14.73 8.98
C ASP A 173 -7.14 14.29 8.88
N HIS A 174 -6.38 14.34 9.98
CA HIS A 174 -5.02 13.85 10.01
C HIS A 174 -4.98 12.31 9.88
N PRO A 175 -4.08 11.71 9.06
CA PRO A 175 -4.01 10.26 8.86
C PRO A 175 -3.84 9.44 10.15
N ILE A 176 -3.30 10.06 11.22
CA ILE A 176 -3.17 9.41 12.53
C ILE A 176 -4.51 9.04 13.17
N PHE A 177 -5.61 9.69 12.78
CA PHE A 177 -6.95 9.47 13.32
C PHE A 177 -7.91 8.83 12.32
N GLU A 178 -7.39 8.38 11.17
CA GLU A 178 -8.17 7.63 10.20
C GLU A 178 -8.85 6.42 10.89
N ASN A 179 -10.15 6.26 10.70
CA ASN A 179 -10.98 5.21 11.30
C ASN A 179 -10.96 5.13 12.85
N THR A 180 -10.51 6.19 13.54
CA THR A 180 -10.38 6.19 15.01
C THR A 180 -11.62 6.73 15.72
N PHE A 181 -12.25 7.76 15.14
CA PHE A 181 -13.40 8.43 15.75
C PHE A 181 -14.67 8.20 14.93
N ASN A 182 -15.65 7.53 15.53
CA ASN A 182 -16.99 7.38 14.92
C ASN A 182 -17.77 8.71 14.88
N LYS A 183 -17.47 9.63 15.82
CA LYS A 183 -18.05 10.97 15.92
C LYS A 183 -17.01 11.93 16.49
N ARG A 184 -17.07 13.20 16.06
CA ARG A 184 -16.24 14.26 16.65
C ARG A 184 -16.64 14.46 18.11
N VAL A 185 -15.66 14.43 19.01
CA VAL A 185 -15.88 14.63 20.44
C VAL A 185 -16.26 16.10 20.67
N ARG A 186 -17.40 16.33 21.35
CA ARG A 186 -17.85 17.64 21.80
C ARG A 186 -17.98 17.61 23.33
N ASN A 187 -17.71 18.72 24.00
CA ASN A 187 -17.91 18.90 25.45
C ASN A 187 -17.08 17.98 26.36
N PHE A 188 -15.82 17.68 26.00
CA PHE A 188 -14.88 17.03 26.93
C PHE A 188 -14.06 18.09 27.67
N GLN A 189 -13.53 17.74 28.84
CA GLN A 189 -12.59 18.61 29.55
C GLN A 189 -11.28 18.70 28.76
N TYR A 190 -10.99 19.87 28.21
CA TYR A 190 -9.75 20.09 27.46
C TYR A 190 -8.53 19.91 28.37
N PRO A 191 -7.56 19.09 27.96
CA PRO A 191 -6.30 19.01 28.69
C PRO A 191 -5.53 20.32 28.54
N TYR A 192 -4.61 20.57 29.45
CA TYR A 192 -3.78 21.76 29.49
C TYR A 192 -2.29 21.41 29.54
N ALA A 193 -1.45 22.37 29.17
CA ALA A 193 -0.02 22.34 29.45
C ALA A 193 0.38 23.71 30.05
N LYS A 194 1.05 23.69 31.21
CA LYS A 194 1.55 24.88 31.92
C LYS A 194 2.72 25.52 31.18
N SER A 195 3.50 24.72 30.48
CA SER A 195 4.57 25.17 29.59
C SER A 195 4.71 24.28 28.36
N SER A 196 5.18 24.86 27.26
CA SER A 196 5.48 24.17 26.00
C SER A 196 6.51 24.95 25.19
N TYR A 197 7.11 24.33 24.20
CA TYR A 197 8.02 24.99 23.27
C TYR A 197 7.26 25.53 22.06
N VAL A 198 7.51 26.78 21.73
CA VAL A 198 6.99 27.40 20.50
C VAL A 198 7.69 26.75 19.31
N LEU A 199 6.90 26.21 18.38
CA LEU A 199 7.42 25.57 17.17
C LEU A 199 7.57 26.60 16.05
N ALA A 200 8.60 26.42 15.21
CA ALA A 200 8.85 27.28 14.05
C ALA A 200 7.80 27.15 12.94
N SER A 201 6.99 26.09 12.98
CA SER A 201 5.91 25.85 12.03
C SER A 201 4.80 25.05 12.70
N THR A 202 3.57 25.25 12.22
CA THR A 202 2.37 24.50 12.62
C THR A 202 1.92 23.51 11.54
N THR A 203 2.74 23.24 10.52
CA THR A 203 2.41 22.25 9.49
C THR A 203 2.20 20.86 10.10
N ASN A 204 1.28 20.09 9.52
CA ASN A 204 0.90 18.75 10.01
C ASN A 204 0.53 18.73 11.51
N ALA A 205 -0.16 19.76 11.99
CA ALA A 205 -0.70 19.77 13.34
C ALA A 205 -1.75 18.67 13.51
N ILE A 206 -1.61 17.92 14.60
CA ILE A 206 -2.52 16.84 15.02
C ILE A 206 -3.43 17.34 16.13
N LEU A 207 -2.84 18.00 17.13
CA LEU A 207 -3.52 18.66 18.24
C LEU A 207 -2.99 20.07 18.40
N GLU A 208 -3.86 21.04 18.62
CA GLU A 208 -3.48 22.45 18.77
C GLU A 208 -4.03 23.05 20.07
N PHE A 209 -3.31 24.05 20.56
CA PHE A 209 -3.74 24.91 21.65
C PHE A 209 -4.86 25.86 21.22
N GLU A 210 -5.52 26.49 22.19
CA GLU A 210 -6.57 27.49 22.00
C GLU A 210 -6.16 28.72 21.16
N ASP A 211 -4.86 28.98 21.03
CA ASP A 211 -4.30 30.06 20.20
C ASP A 211 -3.89 29.61 18.79
N GLY A 212 -4.20 28.35 18.42
CA GLY A 212 -3.87 27.76 17.12
C GLY A 212 -2.41 27.29 16.99
N THR A 213 -1.59 27.40 18.04
CA THR A 213 -0.24 26.83 18.02
C THR A 213 -0.27 25.30 18.21
N ALA A 214 0.60 24.58 17.52
CA ALA A 214 0.59 23.11 17.56
C ALA A 214 1.12 22.58 18.90
N PHE A 215 0.33 21.70 19.55
CA PHE A 215 0.76 20.91 20.70
C PHE A 215 1.37 19.59 20.26
N VAL A 216 0.73 18.91 19.30
CA VAL A 216 1.25 17.70 18.66
C VAL A 216 1.32 17.96 17.16
N THR A 217 2.48 17.71 16.55
CA THR A 217 2.71 17.81 15.12
C THR A 217 3.46 16.59 14.63
N GLY A 218 3.26 16.22 13.37
CA GLY A 218 4.06 15.19 12.74
C GLY A 218 3.33 14.47 11.64
N ALA A 219 4.08 13.82 10.77
CA ALA A 219 3.56 13.01 9.69
C ALA A 219 4.60 11.95 9.32
N ASN A 220 4.19 10.96 8.53
CA ASN A 220 5.08 9.96 7.96
C ASN A 220 5.96 9.25 9.00
N GLY A 221 5.41 8.96 10.19
CA GLY A 221 6.12 8.25 11.25
C GLY A 221 7.05 9.10 12.12
N ASN A 222 7.14 10.42 11.92
CA ASN A 222 7.86 11.32 12.82
C ASN A 222 6.86 12.23 13.53
N TYR A 223 6.87 12.24 14.86
CA TYR A 223 5.92 13.00 15.67
C TYR A 223 6.62 13.73 16.81
N LEU A 224 6.10 14.90 17.16
CA LEU A 224 6.59 15.77 18.23
C LEU A 224 5.43 16.24 19.10
N ILE A 225 5.57 16.06 20.42
CA ILE A 225 4.75 16.74 21.44
C ILE A 225 5.59 17.91 21.98
N SER A 226 5.08 19.13 21.84
CA SER A 226 5.83 20.36 22.10
C SER A 226 5.99 20.70 23.58
N GLY A 227 5.31 20.01 24.49
CA GLY A 227 5.49 20.15 25.94
C GLY A 227 5.60 18.81 26.66
N ALA A 228 6.21 18.84 27.85
CA ALA A 228 6.21 17.69 28.75
C ALA A 228 4.79 17.32 29.14
N ILE A 229 4.48 16.03 29.14
CA ILE A 229 3.13 15.52 29.44
C ILE A 229 2.99 14.94 30.85
N ASN A 230 4.04 15.03 31.67
CA ASN A 230 4.01 14.62 33.06
C ASN A 230 2.97 15.43 33.88
N SER A 231 2.58 14.91 35.05
CA SER A 231 1.57 15.52 35.93
C SER A 231 1.96 16.88 36.51
N VAL A 232 3.25 17.25 36.47
CA VAL A 232 3.74 18.56 36.91
C VAL A 232 3.34 19.63 35.88
N ASN A 233 3.56 19.35 34.59
CA ASN A 233 3.35 20.29 33.50
C ASN A 233 1.97 20.18 32.84
N SER A 234 1.33 19.01 32.84
CA SER A 234 0.14 18.76 32.03
C SER A 234 -0.78 17.71 32.66
N ASN A 235 -2.07 17.73 32.31
CA ASN A 235 -3.01 16.63 32.54
C ASN A 235 -3.32 15.86 31.23
N PHE A 236 -2.49 15.99 30.20
CA PHE A 236 -2.72 15.31 28.92
C PHE A 236 -2.71 13.78 29.05
N ILE A 237 -1.95 13.22 30.01
CA ILE A 237 -1.97 11.78 30.34
C ILE A 237 -3.35 11.30 30.81
N ASP A 238 -4.15 12.18 31.43
CA ASP A 238 -5.50 11.86 31.87
C ASP A 238 -6.57 12.13 30.79
N SER A 239 -6.15 12.62 29.62
CA SER A 239 -7.05 12.98 28.54
C SER A 239 -7.53 11.74 27.77
N PRO A 240 -8.79 11.69 27.30
CA PRO A 240 -9.23 10.65 26.38
C PRO A 240 -8.50 10.69 25.02
N LEU A 241 -7.69 11.72 24.75
CA LEU A 241 -6.92 11.87 23.51
C LEU A 241 -5.59 11.13 23.51
N ILE A 242 -5.01 10.83 24.68
CA ILE A 242 -3.68 10.21 24.74
C ILE A 242 -3.68 8.78 24.19
N VAL A 243 -4.72 8.01 24.48
CA VAL A 243 -4.84 6.62 24.01
C VAL A 243 -4.98 6.58 22.48
N PRO A 244 -5.98 7.26 21.86
CA PRO A 244 -6.07 7.30 20.39
C PRO A 244 -4.80 7.80 19.72
N LEU A 245 -4.14 8.82 20.28
CA LEU A 245 -2.91 9.37 19.70
C LEU A 245 -1.76 8.36 19.74
N LEU A 246 -1.36 7.90 20.93
CA LEU A 246 -0.17 7.07 21.09
C LEU A 246 -0.39 5.65 20.54
N TYR A 247 -1.58 5.08 20.73
CA TYR A 247 -1.93 3.80 20.16
C TYR A 247 -1.81 3.82 18.63
N ASN A 248 -2.34 4.85 17.96
CA ASN A 248 -2.24 4.93 16.49
C ASN A 248 -0.82 5.22 16.02
N ILE A 249 -0.02 6.02 16.75
CA ILE A 249 1.41 6.19 16.45
C ILE A 249 2.13 4.84 16.50
N GLY A 250 1.85 4.04 17.53
CA GLY A 250 2.31 2.66 17.63
C GLY A 250 1.82 1.81 16.46
N LYS A 251 0.51 1.78 16.21
CA LYS A 251 -0.11 0.94 15.19
C LYS A 251 0.42 1.23 13.79
N GLN A 252 0.58 2.50 13.44
CA GLN A 252 1.08 2.96 12.14
C GLN A 252 2.61 2.84 12.01
N SER A 253 3.34 2.56 13.10
CA SER A 253 4.79 2.33 13.04
C SER A 253 5.16 1.00 12.37
N LEU A 254 4.26 0.01 12.43
CA LEU A 254 4.42 -1.22 11.71
C LEU A 254 3.76 -1.07 10.34
N LYS A 255 4.57 -1.14 9.28
CA LYS A 255 4.07 -1.18 7.91
C LYS A 255 3.23 -2.44 7.72
N VAL A 256 1.92 -2.28 7.51
CA VAL A 256 1.02 -3.41 7.24
C VAL A 256 1.46 -4.04 5.92
N SER A 257 1.59 -5.37 5.90
CA SER A 257 1.89 -6.11 4.68
C SER A 257 0.76 -5.93 3.67
N ASN A 258 1.09 -5.75 2.39
CA ASN A 258 0.08 -5.70 1.33
C ASN A 258 -0.75 -6.99 1.34
N LEU A 259 -2.05 -6.86 1.09
CA LEU A 259 -2.97 -8.00 0.99
C LEU A 259 -2.65 -8.89 -0.22
N TYR A 260 -2.19 -8.28 -1.30
CA TYR A 260 -1.77 -8.94 -2.54
C TYR A 260 -0.84 -8.03 -3.34
N TYR A 261 -0.25 -8.60 -4.38
CA TYR A 261 0.62 -7.96 -5.35
C TYR A 261 0.03 -8.11 -6.76
N THR A 262 0.43 -7.22 -7.66
CA THR A 262 -0.09 -7.21 -9.05
C THR A 262 0.97 -7.76 -9.98
N ILE A 263 0.58 -8.72 -10.82
CA ILE A 263 1.42 -9.30 -11.88
C ILE A 263 1.68 -8.24 -12.95
N ASP A 264 2.85 -8.30 -13.60
CA ASP A 264 3.33 -7.35 -14.62
C ASP A 264 3.54 -5.91 -14.09
N ASN A 265 3.57 -5.76 -12.76
CA ASN A 265 4.01 -4.55 -12.08
C ASN A 265 5.29 -4.84 -11.28
N GLU A 266 6.18 -3.87 -11.17
CA GLU A 266 7.32 -3.97 -10.26
C GLU A 266 6.82 -3.97 -8.81
N ASN A 267 7.01 -5.08 -8.10
CA ASN A 267 6.71 -5.19 -6.68
C ASN A 267 8.01 -5.44 -5.91
N THR A 268 8.14 -4.75 -4.78
CA THR A 268 9.22 -4.98 -3.80
C THR A 268 8.61 -5.51 -2.51
N ILE A 269 9.08 -6.68 -2.08
CA ILE A 269 8.49 -7.46 -0.99
C ILE A 269 9.58 -7.80 0.02
N ASP A 270 9.47 -7.24 1.22
CA ASP A 270 10.40 -7.54 2.31
C ASP A 270 9.93 -8.78 3.09
N ILE A 271 10.82 -9.76 3.27
CA ILE A 271 10.61 -10.98 4.04
C ILE A 271 11.60 -10.97 5.21
N ASP A 272 11.08 -10.94 6.44
CA ASP A 272 11.88 -10.90 7.67
C ASP A 272 12.51 -12.27 7.97
N VAL A 273 13.54 -12.60 7.19
CA VAL A 273 14.34 -13.81 7.34
C VAL A 273 15.80 -13.48 7.06
N VAL A 274 16.69 -14.08 7.85
CA VAL A 274 18.14 -14.04 7.62
C VAL A 274 18.52 -15.34 6.93
N LEU A 275 19.14 -15.23 5.75
CA LEU A 275 19.62 -16.35 4.97
C LEU A 275 21.12 -16.55 5.23
N THR A 276 21.56 -17.80 5.30
CA THR A 276 22.99 -18.12 5.25
C THR A 276 23.50 -18.03 3.82
N GLN A 277 24.82 -17.93 3.66
CA GLN A 277 25.48 -18.02 2.35
C GLN A 277 24.97 -19.31 1.65
N ASP A 278 24.39 -19.18 0.46
CA ASP A 278 23.76 -20.23 -0.38
C ASP A 278 22.27 -20.54 -0.17
N GLU A 279 21.57 -19.88 0.75
CA GLU A 279 20.11 -20.00 0.82
C GLU A 279 19.41 -18.98 -0.09
N ILE A 280 18.30 -19.41 -0.70
CA ILE A 280 17.42 -18.58 -1.53
C ILE A 280 15.96 -18.83 -1.13
N LEU A 281 15.11 -17.84 -1.38
CA LEU A 281 13.67 -18.00 -1.31
C LEU A 281 13.09 -18.38 -2.68
N THR A 282 12.09 -19.25 -2.67
CA THR A 282 11.32 -19.64 -3.87
C THR A 282 9.84 -19.29 -3.69
N LEU A 283 9.17 -18.97 -4.79
CA LEU A 283 7.73 -18.79 -4.88
C LEU A 283 7.13 -20.02 -5.56
N ASN A 284 6.30 -20.76 -4.83
CA ASN A 284 5.68 -21.99 -5.34
C ASN A 284 4.17 -21.82 -5.45
N LEU A 285 3.61 -22.20 -6.59
CA LEU A 285 2.16 -22.32 -6.80
C LEU A 285 1.90 -23.65 -7.52
N ASN A 286 1.24 -24.58 -6.83
CA ASN A 286 1.01 -25.94 -7.33
C ASN A 286 2.33 -26.60 -7.77
N SER A 287 2.44 -27.01 -9.05
CA SER A 287 3.65 -27.59 -9.64
C SER A 287 4.65 -26.56 -10.18
N ASN A 288 4.32 -25.26 -10.14
CA ASN A 288 5.17 -24.20 -10.64
C ASN A 288 6.02 -23.63 -9.50
N SER A 289 7.34 -23.56 -9.72
CA SER A 289 8.30 -23.00 -8.78
C SER A 289 9.11 -21.93 -9.50
N ILE A 290 9.24 -20.76 -8.89
CA ILE A 290 9.95 -19.60 -9.45
C ILE A 290 10.91 -19.07 -8.39
N ILE A 291 12.08 -18.62 -8.82
CA ILE A 291 13.04 -17.92 -7.98
C ILE A 291 13.00 -16.45 -8.40
N PRO A 292 12.36 -15.56 -7.61
CA PRO A 292 12.34 -14.14 -7.94
C PRO A 292 13.73 -13.53 -7.73
N MET A 293 13.95 -12.35 -8.31
CA MET A 293 15.15 -11.57 -7.98
C MET A 293 15.09 -11.25 -6.48
N GLN A 294 16.21 -11.43 -5.79
CA GLN A 294 16.25 -11.24 -4.34
C GLN A 294 17.56 -10.61 -3.88
N LYS A 295 17.45 -9.74 -2.87
CA LYS A 295 18.57 -9.07 -2.22
C LYS A 295 18.54 -9.38 -0.73
N SER A 296 19.54 -10.13 -0.27
CA SER A 296 19.72 -10.42 1.14
C SER A 296 20.38 -9.25 1.87
N THR A 297 19.85 -8.90 3.03
CA THR A 297 20.45 -7.97 4.00
C THR A 297 20.67 -8.70 5.33
N PRO A 298 21.36 -8.11 6.32
CA PRO A 298 21.55 -8.73 7.62
C PRO A 298 20.26 -9.02 8.41
N THR A 299 19.13 -8.40 8.04
CA THR A 299 17.87 -8.49 8.79
C THR A 299 16.71 -9.06 8.00
N LYS A 300 16.77 -9.01 6.66
CA LYS A 300 15.66 -9.42 5.78
C LYS A 300 16.15 -9.85 4.40
N VAL A 301 15.25 -10.45 3.64
CA VAL A 301 15.40 -10.68 2.20
C VAL A 301 14.36 -9.85 1.47
N GLN A 302 14.81 -9.02 0.54
CA GLN A 302 13.93 -8.28 -0.33
C GLN A 302 13.73 -9.05 -1.64
N LEU A 303 12.50 -9.45 -1.94
CA LEU A 303 12.11 -10.04 -3.22
C LEU A 303 11.64 -8.93 -4.16
N MET A 304 12.01 -9.06 -5.42
CA MET A 304 11.57 -8.20 -6.51
C MET A 304 10.91 -9.06 -7.58
N THR A 305 9.68 -8.70 -7.93
CA THR A 305 8.87 -9.38 -8.95
C THR A 305 8.38 -8.37 -9.96
N ASP A 306 8.41 -8.71 -11.23
CA ASP A 306 7.97 -7.90 -12.37
C ASP A 306 7.02 -8.71 -13.28
N GLU A 307 7.55 -9.32 -14.35
CA GLU A 307 6.84 -10.21 -15.29
C GLU A 307 6.57 -11.60 -14.68
N HIS A 308 7.22 -11.91 -13.56
CA HIS A 308 7.06 -13.17 -12.83
C HIS A 308 6.65 -12.91 -11.38
N PRO A 309 5.66 -13.64 -10.83
CA PRO A 309 4.96 -14.78 -11.43
C PRO A 309 3.89 -14.42 -12.48
N LYS A 310 3.60 -15.35 -13.41
CA LYS A 310 2.62 -15.16 -14.50
C LYS A 310 1.20 -15.62 -14.19
N LEU A 311 1.01 -16.37 -13.12
CA LEU A 311 -0.30 -16.92 -12.74
C LEU A 311 -0.79 -16.26 -11.47
N ALA A 312 -2.04 -15.80 -11.47
CA ALA A 312 -2.70 -15.34 -10.26
C ALA A 312 -2.94 -16.51 -9.30
N GLY A 313 -2.78 -16.26 -8.00
CA GLY A 313 -2.92 -17.28 -6.98
C GLY A 313 -2.17 -16.93 -5.69
N ILE A 314 -2.23 -17.85 -4.74
CA ILE A 314 -1.53 -17.75 -3.46
C ILE A 314 -0.24 -18.57 -3.57
N TYR A 315 0.90 -17.90 -3.53
CA TYR A 315 2.22 -18.52 -3.63
C TYR A 315 2.80 -18.79 -2.25
N ASP A 316 3.36 -19.98 -2.07
CA ASP A 316 4.16 -20.32 -0.91
C ASP A 316 5.55 -19.70 -1.06
N VAL A 317 5.98 -18.93 -0.05
CA VAL A 317 7.37 -18.46 0.04
C VAL A 317 8.16 -19.48 0.84
N ASN A 318 8.97 -20.26 0.15
CA ASN A 318 9.70 -21.36 0.75
C ASN A 318 11.17 -21.03 0.92
N ARG A 319 11.74 -21.49 2.04
CA ARG A 319 13.18 -21.62 2.26
C ARG A 319 13.48 -23.11 2.38
N LYS A 320 14.11 -23.68 1.35
CA LYS A 320 14.26 -25.15 1.21
C LYS A 320 12.87 -25.81 1.35
N ASP A 321 12.70 -26.72 2.30
CA ASP A 321 11.46 -27.48 2.51
C ASP A 321 10.49 -26.79 3.49
N SER A 322 10.80 -25.59 3.97
CA SER A 322 9.96 -24.87 4.95
C SER A 322 9.25 -23.69 4.31
N THR A 323 7.92 -23.67 4.40
CA THR A 323 7.11 -22.50 4.05
C THR A 323 7.22 -21.44 5.14
N LEU A 324 7.64 -20.24 4.76
CA LEU A 324 7.77 -19.09 5.65
C LEU A 324 6.44 -18.34 5.76
N LEU A 325 5.83 -18.06 4.62
CA LEU A 325 4.59 -17.29 4.51
C LEU A 325 3.96 -17.46 3.12
N TYR A 326 2.79 -16.85 2.93
CA TYR A 326 2.04 -16.86 1.67
C TYR A 326 1.98 -15.45 1.06
N LEU A 327 2.09 -15.36 -0.27
CA LEU A 327 1.97 -14.13 -1.06
C LEU A 327 0.92 -14.31 -2.16
N SER A 328 -0.11 -13.47 -2.16
CA SER A 328 -1.12 -13.45 -3.20
C SER A 328 -0.69 -12.56 -4.36
N PHE A 329 -0.77 -13.09 -5.57
CA PHE A 329 -0.57 -12.35 -6.81
C PHE A 329 -1.86 -12.35 -7.62
N ASN A 330 -2.21 -11.20 -8.20
CA ASN A 330 -3.40 -11.05 -9.05
C ASN A 330 -3.05 -10.36 -10.37
N TYR A 331 -3.84 -10.63 -11.40
CA TYR A 331 -3.77 -9.87 -12.65
C TYR A 331 -4.17 -8.42 -12.45
N ASN A 332 -3.61 -7.54 -13.28
CA ASN A 332 -3.96 -6.14 -13.27
C ASN A 332 -5.41 -5.94 -13.73
N ARG A 333 -6.22 -5.26 -12.92
CA ARG A 333 -7.65 -5.04 -13.19
C ARG A 333 -7.90 -3.96 -14.24
N THR A 334 -6.90 -3.13 -14.57
CA THR A 334 -7.06 -2.14 -15.65
C THR A 334 -7.15 -2.77 -17.03
N GLU A 335 -6.66 -4.00 -17.21
CA GLU A 335 -6.79 -4.75 -18.47
C GLU A 335 -8.25 -5.13 -18.77
N SER A 336 -9.09 -5.28 -17.74
CA SER A 336 -10.51 -5.59 -17.90
C SER A 336 -11.35 -4.43 -18.46
N ASN A 337 -10.78 -3.23 -18.68
CA ASN A 337 -11.49 -2.14 -19.35
C ASN A 337 -11.41 -2.30 -20.87
N LEU A 338 -12.29 -3.14 -21.41
CA LEU A 338 -12.35 -3.42 -22.84
C LEU A 338 -13.05 -2.27 -23.58
N SER A 339 -12.26 -1.29 -24.03
CA SER A 339 -12.71 -0.34 -25.05
C SER A 339 -12.61 -1.00 -26.42
N TYR A 340 -13.74 -1.48 -26.93
CA TYR A 340 -13.81 -2.00 -28.30
C TYR A 340 -13.91 -0.85 -29.30
N LEU A 341 -13.25 -1.02 -30.44
CA LEU A 341 -13.40 -0.09 -31.55
C LEU A 341 -14.85 -0.14 -32.06
N ASN A 342 -15.57 0.99 -32.04
CA ASN A 342 -16.88 1.07 -32.67
C ASN A 342 -16.71 1.15 -34.19
N LEU A 343 -16.87 -0.01 -34.85
CA LEU A 343 -16.71 -0.11 -36.30
C LEU A 343 -17.82 0.63 -37.08
N GLU A 344 -18.95 0.98 -36.44
CA GLU A 344 -20.07 1.68 -37.07
C GLU A 344 -19.78 3.18 -37.34
N GLU A 345 -18.79 3.77 -36.66
CA GLU A 345 -18.46 5.21 -36.78
C GLU A 345 -17.38 5.52 -37.83
N GLY A 346 -16.75 4.49 -38.41
CA GLY A 346 -15.69 4.66 -39.41
C GLY A 346 -16.24 4.94 -40.81
N SER A 347 -16.01 6.14 -41.34
CA SER A 347 -16.48 6.57 -42.68
C SER A 347 -15.96 5.76 -43.88
N ASN A 348 -15.06 4.79 -43.66
CA ASN A 348 -14.47 3.92 -44.68
C ASN A 348 -14.50 2.42 -44.32
N ILE A 349 -15.36 1.99 -43.38
CA ILE A 349 -15.48 0.59 -42.96
C ILE A 349 -16.78 0.01 -43.50
N ASN A 350 -16.70 -1.01 -44.36
CA ASN A 350 -17.85 -1.83 -44.74
C ASN A 350 -17.93 -3.05 -43.83
N ILE A 351 -18.94 -3.11 -42.98
CA ILE A 351 -19.20 -4.26 -42.10
C ILE A 351 -20.15 -5.21 -42.82
N ASP A 352 -19.66 -6.41 -43.14
CA ASP A 352 -20.48 -7.49 -43.67
C ASP A 352 -21.05 -8.33 -42.53
N ASN A 353 -22.36 -8.27 -42.30
CA ASN A 353 -23.05 -9.02 -41.23
C ASN A 353 -23.24 -10.52 -41.55
N SER A 354 -22.59 -11.03 -42.59
CA SER A 354 -22.69 -12.43 -43.01
C SER A 354 -21.38 -12.89 -43.62
N LEU A 355 -20.84 -13.99 -43.07
CA LEU A 355 -19.64 -14.63 -43.60
C LEU A 355 -19.79 -14.99 -45.09
N ALA A 356 -21.00 -15.41 -45.50
CA ALA A 356 -21.26 -15.73 -46.90
C ALA A 356 -21.18 -14.49 -47.80
N ASN A 357 -21.68 -13.34 -47.32
CA ASN A 357 -21.63 -12.08 -48.07
C ASN A 357 -20.20 -11.56 -48.15
N ALA A 358 -19.44 -11.59 -47.06
CA ALA A 358 -18.03 -11.18 -47.03
C ALA A 358 -17.19 -12.00 -48.01
N ILE A 359 -17.34 -13.33 -48.01
CA ILE A 359 -16.63 -14.23 -48.93
C ILE A 359 -17.02 -13.92 -50.39
N ASN A 360 -18.29 -13.65 -50.67
CA ASN A 360 -18.75 -13.29 -52.02
C ASN A 360 -18.24 -11.91 -52.46
N ALA A 361 -18.19 -10.93 -51.57
CA ALA A 361 -17.64 -9.61 -51.84
C ALA A 361 -16.14 -9.71 -52.20
N ILE A 362 -15.35 -10.48 -51.43
CA ILE A 362 -13.93 -10.75 -51.72
C ILE A 362 -13.75 -11.46 -53.06
N LYS A 363 -14.59 -12.47 -53.37
CA LYS A 363 -14.55 -13.16 -54.66
C LYS A 363 -14.92 -12.25 -55.84
N THR A 364 -15.75 -11.23 -55.60
CA THR A 364 -16.20 -10.31 -56.64
C THR A 364 -15.21 -9.18 -56.86
N SER A 365 -14.58 -8.66 -55.80
CA SER A 365 -13.53 -7.63 -55.91
C SER A 365 -12.25 -8.16 -56.58
N THR A 366 -12.01 -9.46 -56.49
CA THR A 366 -10.87 -10.14 -57.15
C THR A 366 -11.20 -10.65 -58.56
N LYS A 367 -12.46 -10.55 -59.02
CA LYS A 367 -12.81 -10.84 -60.42
C LYS A 367 -12.30 -9.73 -61.32
N VAL A 368 -11.10 -9.92 -61.86
CA VAL A 368 -10.64 -9.17 -63.03
C VAL A 368 -11.60 -9.46 -64.18
N ASN A 369 -12.22 -8.42 -64.74
CA ASN A 369 -13.06 -8.53 -65.94
C ASN A 369 -12.23 -9.15 -67.07
N ALA A 370 -12.41 -10.44 -67.29
CA ALA A 370 -11.65 -11.26 -68.23
C ALA A 370 -12.07 -10.98 -69.68
N LEU A 371 -11.82 -9.75 -70.15
CA LEU A 371 -12.08 -9.30 -71.52
C LEU A 371 -11.22 -10.05 -72.55
N TRP A 372 -10.16 -10.74 -72.12
CA TRP A 372 -9.31 -11.57 -72.98
C TRP A 372 -10.10 -12.64 -73.75
N LYS A 373 -11.18 -13.18 -73.15
CA LYS A 373 -12.05 -14.16 -73.83
C LYS A 373 -12.71 -13.55 -75.06
N TRP A 374 -13.16 -12.29 -74.96
CA TRP A 374 -13.70 -11.56 -76.10
C TRP A 374 -12.65 -11.27 -77.16
N PHE A 375 -11.43 -10.88 -76.76
CA PHE A 375 -10.33 -10.69 -77.69
C PHE A 375 -9.96 -11.96 -78.47
N VAL A 376 -9.94 -13.12 -77.81
CA VAL A 376 -9.68 -14.42 -78.48
C VAL A 376 -10.79 -14.77 -79.48
N ILE A 377 -12.06 -14.56 -79.11
CA ILE A 377 -13.21 -14.79 -80.00
C ILE A 377 -13.11 -13.89 -81.23
N PHE A 378 -12.86 -12.60 -81.06
CA PHE A 378 -12.73 -11.67 -82.18
C PHE A 378 -11.54 -12.01 -83.09
N ALA A 379 -10.40 -12.41 -82.52
CA ALA A 379 -9.24 -12.85 -83.32
C ALA A 379 -9.57 -14.06 -84.20
N LEU A 380 -10.27 -15.07 -83.65
CA LEU A 380 -10.73 -16.24 -84.40
C LEU A 380 -11.74 -15.87 -85.50
N VAL A 381 -12.67 -14.96 -85.21
CA VAL A 381 -13.64 -14.47 -86.20
C VAL A 381 -12.94 -13.74 -87.33
N PHE A 382 -11.99 -12.85 -87.04
CA PHE A 382 -11.22 -12.15 -88.08
C PHE A 382 -10.38 -13.11 -88.93
N LEU A 383 -9.78 -14.14 -88.32
CA LEU A 383 -9.03 -15.16 -89.05
C LEU A 383 -9.94 -15.97 -90.00
N LEU A 384 -11.15 -16.32 -89.56
CA LEU A 384 -12.14 -16.99 -90.42
C LEU A 384 -12.60 -16.08 -91.56
N ILE A 385 -12.85 -14.80 -91.29
CA ILE A 385 -13.21 -13.81 -92.32
C ILE A 385 -12.06 -13.67 -93.32
N GLU A 386 -10.82 -13.57 -92.86
CA GLU A 386 -9.63 -13.52 -93.73
C GLU A 386 -9.52 -14.75 -94.62
N MET A 387 -9.69 -15.95 -94.05
CA MET A 387 -9.70 -17.21 -94.81
C MET A 387 -10.82 -17.24 -95.86
N LEU A 388 -12.02 -16.74 -95.53
CA LEU A 388 -13.14 -16.65 -96.47
C LEU A 388 -12.85 -15.64 -97.59
N ILE A 389 -12.28 -14.47 -97.28
CA ILE A 389 -11.89 -13.47 -98.27
C ILE A 389 -10.84 -14.06 -99.22
N LEU A 390 -9.80 -14.71 -98.70
CA LEU A 390 -8.75 -15.35 -99.50
C LEU A 390 -9.29 -16.46 -100.42
N LYS A 391 -10.35 -17.16 -100.01
CA LYS A 391 -10.94 -18.25 -100.78
C LYS A 391 -11.90 -17.79 -101.88
N TYR A 392 -12.62 -16.70 -101.67
CA TYR A 392 -13.71 -16.27 -102.56
C TYR A 392 -13.39 -15.02 -103.40
N PHE A 393 -12.41 -14.21 -103.00
CA PHE A 393 -12.05 -12.95 -103.70
C PHE A 393 -10.61 -12.93 -104.24
N LYS A 394 -9.95 -14.08 -104.30
CA LYS A 394 -8.63 -14.24 -104.93
C LYS A 394 -8.65 -15.34 -105.98
#